data_AF-A0A1U8Q4K6-F1
#
_entry.id   AF-A0A1U8Q4K6-F1
#
_cell.length_a   1.000
_cell.length_b   1.000
_cell.length_c   1.000
_cell.angle_alpha   90.00
_cell.angle_beta   90.00
_cell.angle_gamma   90.00
#
_symmetry.space_group_name_H-M   'P 1'
#
loop_
_entity.id
_entity.type
_entity.pdbx_description
1 polymer ?
#
loop_
_entity_poly.entity_id
_entity_poly.type
_entity_poly.pdbx_seq_one_letter_code
_entity_poly.pdbx_strand_id
1 'polypeptide(L)'
;MDIVGINKQEQEVIFRVVAAILHLGNIDFAKGKEIDSSIVKDEKSRFHLKMTAKLLKCNAQNLEDALIKRVLVIPKEVITITLDLVAAVGSRDALAKIIYSRLFDWIVEKINISIGQDPNSKSLIGVLDIYGFERFKCNSMSLKWNKKNTPRRKSIGAT
;
A
#
# COMPACT_ATOMS: atom_id res chain seq x y z
N MET A 1 6.76 -21.40 9.39
CA MET A 1 5.59 -20.64 9.85
C MET A 1 4.63 -21.49 10.69
N ASP A 2 4.74 -22.83 10.63
CA ASP A 2 3.92 -23.74 11.44
C ASP A 2 4.05 -23.54 12.96
N ILE A 3 5.24 -23.17 13.47
CA ILE A 3 5.50 -22.93 14.90
C ILE A 3 4.68 -21.76 15.46
N VAL A 4 4.36 -20.77 14.63
CA VAL A 4 3.57 -19.58 15.02
C VAL A 4 2.10 -19.72 14.63
N GLY A 5 1.61 -20.95 14.44
CA GLY A 5 0.19 -21.22 14.18
C GLY A 5 -0.29 -20.80 12.78
N ILE A 6 0.63 -20.62 11.83
CA ILE A 6 0.31 -20.34 10.42
C ILE A 6 0.50 -21.63 9.62
N ASN A 7 -0.61 -22.25 9.21
CA ASN A 7 -0.59 -23.54 8.53
C ASN A 7 -0.15 -23.43 7.06
N LYS A 8 0.03 -24.58 6.38
CA LYS A 8 0.47 -24.61 4.98
C LYS A 8 -0.47 -23.88 4.01
N GLN A 9 -1.79 -24.00 4.20
CA GLN A 9 -2.77 -23.31 3.34
C GLN A 9 -2.68 -21.80 3.53
N GLU A 10 -2.51 -21.33 4.77
CA GLU A 10 -2.30 -19.93 5.08
C GLU A 10 -0.98 -19.41 4.48
N GLN A 11 0.10 -20.20 4.53
CA GLN A 11 1.38 -19.85 3.88
C GLN A 11 1.22 -19.70 2.36
N GLU A 12 0.50 -20.61 1.72
CA GLU A 12 0.18 -20.50 0.29
C GLU A 12 -0.61 -19.22 -0.02
N VAL A 13 -1.54 -18.83 0.85
CA VAL A 13 -2.28 -17.56 0.70
C VAL A 13 -1.34 -16.37 0.85
N ILE A 14 -0.43 -16.35 1.83
CA ILE A 14 0.56 -15.28 2.01
C ILE A 14 1.41 -15.15 0.73
N PHE A 15 1.97 -16.25 0.23
CA PHE A 15 2.79 -16.24 -0.98
C PHE A 15 2.01 -15.80 -2.21
N ARG A 16 0.74 -16.22 -2.33
CA ARG A 16 -0.15 -15.77 -3.41
C ARG A 16 -0.37 -14.26 -3.37
N VAL A 17 -0.60 -13.68 -2.19
CA VAL A 17 -0.79 -12.23 -2.02
C VAL A 17 0.48 -11.47 -2.33
N VAL A 18 1.65 -11.94 -1.85
CA VAL A 18 2.94 -11.32 -2.17
C VAL A 18 3.23 -11.39 -3.68
N ALA A 19 3.00 -12.53 -4.32
CA ALA A 19 3.13 -12.66 -5.77
C ALA A 19 2.19 -11.70 -6.53
N ALA A 20 0.97 -11.48 -6.02
CA ALA A 20 0.05 -10.51 -6.60
C ALA A 20 0.60 -9.09 -6.51
N ILE A 21 1.20 -8.70 -5.38
CA ILE A 21 1.84 -7.38 -5.22
C ILE A 21 3.02 -7.22 -6.19
N LEU A 22 3.83 -8.26 -6.38
CA LEU A 22 4.95 -8.22 -7.32
C LEU A 22 4.47 -8.07 -8.77
N HIS A 23 3.41 -8.76 -9.16
CA HIS A 23 2.81 -8.55 -10.48
C HIS A 23 2.19 -7.17 -10.61
N LEU A 24 1.49 -6.69 -9.58
CA LEU A 24 0.90 -5.36 -9.56
C LEU A 24 1.95 -4.26 -9.78
N GLY A 25 3.12 -4.38 -9.14
CA GLY A 25 4.23 -3.43 -9.30
C GLY A 25 4.85 -3.39 -10.71
N ASN A 26 4.65 -4.45 -11.51
CA ASN A 26 5.13 -4.53 -12.90
C ASN A 26 4.10 -4.03 -13.93
N ILE A 27 2.96 -3.50 -13.50
CA ILE A 27 1.98 -2.88 -14.40
C ILE A 27 2.41 -1.45 -14.68
N ASP A 28 2.73 -1.15 -15.94
CA ASP A 28 2.97 0.20 -16.42
C ASP A 28 1.76 0.76 -17.17
N PHE A 29 1.66 2.09 -17.15
CA PHE A 29 0.62 2.85 -17.82
C PHE A 29 1.24 3.76 -18.90
N ALA A 30 0.43 4.13 -19.89
CA ALA A 30 0.74 5.11 -20.92
C ALA A 30 -0.37 6.16 -20.98
N LYS A 31 -0.09 7.31 -21.60
CA LYS A 31 -1.12 8.33 -21.87
C LYS A 31 -2.19 7.74 -22.78
N GLY A 32 -3.45 7.99 -22.46
CA GLY A 32 -4.59 7.59 -23.27
C GLY A 32 -4.82 8.55 -24.45
N LYS A 33 -5.99 8.42 -25.08
CA LYS A 33 -6.37 9.26 -26.23
C LYS A 33 -6.69 10.70 -25.83
N GLU A 34 -7.22 10.89 -24.62
CA GLU A 34 -7.52 12.20 -24.06
C GLU A 34 -6.35 12.70 -23.20
N ILE A 35 -6.20 14.02 -23.09
CA ILE A 35 -5.06 14.69 -22.45
C ILE A 35 -4.84 14.20 -21.01
N ASP A 36 -5.92 14.00 -20.26
CA ASP A 36 -5.92 13.62 -18.84
C ASP A 36 -6.33 12.15 -18.62
N SER A 37 -6.09 11.28 -19.62
CA SER A 37 -6.43 9.87 -19.55
C SER A 37 -5.20 8.96 -19.56
N SER A 38 -5.36 7.74 -19.06
CA SER A 38 -4.33 6.70 -19.06
C SER A 38 -4.88 5.37 -19.56
N ILE A 39 -3.99 4.54 -20.08
CA ILE A 39 -4.24 3.17 -20.51
C ILE A 39 -3.11 2.26 -20.01
N VAL A 40 -3.36 0.96 -19.94
CA VAL A 40 -2.28 -0.02 -19.73
C VAL A 40 -1.30 0.03 -20.91
N LYS A 41 0.00 0.11 -20.63
CA LYS A 41 1.04 0.48 -21.60
C LYS A 41 1.24 -0.53 -22.73
N ASP A 42 1.38 -1.80 -22.39
CA ASP A 42 1.77 -2.87 -23.33
C ASP A 42 1.19 -4.24 -22.91
N GLU A 43 1.37 -5.25 -23.78
CA GLU A 43 0.92 -6.61 -23.52
C GLU A 43 1.59 -7.25 -22.29
N LYS A 44 2.83 -6.84 -21.96
CA LYS A 44 3.52 -7.29 -20.74
C LYS A 44 2.80 -6.78 -19.48
N SER A 45 2.41 -5.51 -19.48
CA SER A 45 1.62 -4.89 -18.41
C SER A 45 0.24 -5.51 -18.31
N ARG A 46 -0.41 -5.83 -19.44
CA ARG A 46 -1.68 -6.58 -19.46
C ARG A 46 -1.55 -7.99 -18.91
N PHE A 47 -0.46 -8.69 -19.21
CA PHE A 47 -0.17 -9.99 -18.62
C PHE A 47 -0.06 -9.90 -17.10
N HIS A 48 0.70 -8.92 -16.59
CA HIS A 48 0.84 -8.70 -15.15
C HIS A 48 -0.48 -8.29 -14.49
N LEU A 49 -1.31 -7.50 -15.15
CA LEU A 49 -2.65 -7.16 -14.68
C LEU A 49 -3.55 -8.40 -14.56
N LYS A 50 -3.59 -9.25 -15.60
CA LYS A 50 -4.34 -10.50 -15.58
C LYS A 50 -3.84 -11.45 -14.50
N MET A 51 -2.52 -11.54 -14.31
CA MET A 51 -1.94 -12.39 -13.27
C MET A 51 -2.28 -11.87 -11.86
N THR A 52 -2.20 -10.56 -11.66
CA THR A 52 -2.61 -9.91 -10.40
C THR A 52 -4.07 -10.24 -10.09
N ALA A 53 -4.97 -10.06 -11.07
CA ALA A 53 -6.38 -10.36 -10.91
C ALA A 53 -6.64 -11.84 -10.58
N LYS A 54 -5.92 -12.76 -11.25
CA LYS A 54 -5.99 -14.21 -10.98
C LYS A 54 -5.56 -14.54 -9.54
N LEU A 55 -4.46 -13.97 -9.07
CA LEU A 55 -3.92 -14.24 -7.73
C LEU A 55 -4.81 -13.65 -6.62
N LEU A 56 -5.37 -12.47 -6.86
CA LEU A 56 -6.36 -11.82 -5.97
C LEU A 56 -7.77 -12.39 -6.11
N LYS A 57 -8.00 -13.29 -7.08
CA LYS A 57 -9.30 -13.88 -7.40
C LYS A 57 -10.38 -12.82 -7.70
N CYS A 58 -10.03 -11.78 -8.46
CA CYS A 58 -10.94 -10.74 -8.90
C CYS A 58 -10.99 -10.64 -10.44
N ASN A 59 -11.96 -9.87 -10.95
CA ASN A 59 -12.08 -9.64 -12.38
C ASN A 59 -10.99 -8.67 -12.87
N ALA A 60 -10.32 -9.02 -13.97
CA ALA A 60 -9.24 -8.21 -14.53
C ALA A 60 -9.70 -6.81 -14.99
N GLN A 61 -10.88 -6.71 -15.61
CA GLN A 61 -11.43 -5.42 -16.03
C GLN A 61 -11.76 -4.54 -14.83
N ASN A 62 -12.33 -5.10 -13.77
CA ASN A 62 -12.62 -4.35 -12.56
C ASN A 62 -11.34 -3.86 -11.88
N LEU A 63 -10.27 -4.67 -11.90
CA LEU A 63 -8.96 -4.26 -11.40
C LEU A 63 -8.37 -3.13 -12.25
N GLU A 64 -8.42 -3.24 -13.58
CA GLU A 64 -7.99 -2.18 -14.48
C GLU A 64 -8.74 -0.89 -14.21
N ASP A 65 -10.07 -0.96 -14.15
CA ASP A 65 -10.94 0.17 -13.87
C ASP A 65 -10.63 0.81 -12.51
N ALA A 66 -10.35 0.02 -11.47
CA ALA A 66 -9.94 0.55 -10.17
C ALA A 66 -8.57 1.26 -10.21
N LEU A 67 -7.68 0.87 -11.13
CA LEU A 67 -6.36 1.48 -11.27
C LEU A 67 -6.40 2.78 -12.10
N ILE A 68 -7.21 2.83 -13.15
CA ILE A 68 -7.20 3.93 -14.13
C ILE A 68 -8.47 4.79 -14.14
N LYS A 69 -9.50 4.46 -13.37
CA LYS A 69 -10.75 5.24 -13.30
C LYS A 69 -11.05 5.70 -11.89
N ARG A 70 -11.76 6.82 -11.81
CA ARG A 70 -12.34 7.35 -10.58
C ARG A 70 -13.82 7.58 -10.79
N VAL A 71 -14.62 7.01 -9.87
CA VAL A 71 -16.06 7.23 -9.82
C VAL A 71 -16.34 8.44 -8.93
N LEU A 72 -17.02 9.44 -9.49
CA LEU A 72 -17.50 10.63 -8.80
C LEU A 72 -19.00 10.49 -8.59
N VAL A 73 -19.42 10.48 -7.32
CA VAL A 73 -20.83 10.45 -6.95
C VAL A 73 -21.27 11.87 -6.62
N ILE A 74 -22.15 12.41 -7.46
CA ILE A 74 -22.78 13.73 -7.33
C ILE A 74 -24.26 13.48 -6.99
N PRO A 75 -24.97 14.35 -6.24
CA PRO A 75 -26.33 14.08 -5.76
C PRO A 75 -27.38 13.62 -6.79
N LYS A 76 -27.12 13.81 -8.09
CA LYS A 76 -28.03 13.38 -9.17
C LYS A 76 -27.40 12.41 -10.18
N GLU A 77 -26.09 12.20 -10.14
CA GLU A 77 -25.37 11.45 -11.20
C GLU A 77 -24.11 10.76 -10.67
N VAL A 78 -23.77 9.63 -11.30
CA VAL A 78 -22.51 8.94 -11.10
C VAL A 78 -21.69 9.09 -12.38
N ILE A 79 -20.59 9.83 -12.28
CA ILE A 79 -19.70 10.12 -13.42
C ILE A 79 -18.40 9.34 -13.21
N THR A 80 -17.99 8.58 -14.23
CA THR A 80 -16.70 7.88 -14.21
C THR A 80 -15.72 8.62 -15.10
N ILE A 81 -14.63 9.11 -14.50
CA ILE A 81 -13.54 9.77 -15.21
C ILE A 81 -12.32 8.86 -15.25
N THR A 82 -11.55 8.92 -16.34
CA THR A 82 -10.25 8.27 -16.40
C THR A 82 -9.20 9.13 -15.68
N LEU A 83 -8.22 8.48 -15.09
CA LEU A 83 -7.12 9.09 -14.37
C LEU A 83 -5.98 9.39 -15.34
N ASP A 84 -5.26 10.48 -15.09
CA ASP A 84 -4.01 10.76 -15.77
C ASP A 84 -2.94 9.70 -15.42
N LEU A 85 -1.82 9.73 -16.15
CA LEU A 85 -0.72 8.77 -15.97
C LEU A 85 -0.16 8.74 -14.54
N VAL A 86 0.01 9.90 -13.92
CA VAL A 86 0.62 10.03 -12.59
C VAL A 86 -0.34 9.49 -11.52
N ALA A 87 -1.62 9.80 -11.65
CA ALA A 87 -2.67 9.32 -10.78
C ALA A 87 -2.87 7.80 -10.91
N ALA A 88 -2.77 7.23 -12.11
CA ALA A 88 -2.84 5.78 -12.30
C ALA A 88 -1.67 5.03 -11.63
N VAL A 89 -0.43 5.55 -11.77
CA VAL A 89 0.74 5.04 -11.05
C VAL A 89 0.54 5.15 -9.53
N GLY A 90 0.06 6.30 -9.07
CA GLY A 90 -0.27 6.52 -7.66
C GLY A 90 -1.33 5.54 -7.13
N SER A 91 -2.36 5.24 -7.94
CA SER A 91 -3.41 4.27 -7.60
C SER A 91 -2.84 2.85 -7.46
N ARG A 92 -1.99 2.42 -8.40
CA ARG A 92 -1.27 1.13 -8.33
C ARG A 92 -0.44 1.01 -7.06
N ASP A 93 0.37 2.03 -6.77
CA ASP A 93 1.27 2.01 -5.61
C ASP A 93 0.49 2.06 -4.29
N ALA A 94 -0.61 2.83 -4.25
CA ALA A 94 -1.51 2.87 -3.11
C ALA A 94 -2.17 1.50 -2.88
N LEU A 95 -2.66 0.85 -3.94
CA LEU A 95 -3.25 -0.48 -3.85
C LEU A 95 -2.24 -1.50 -3.34
N ALA A 96 -1.02 -1.52 -3.89
CA ALA A 96 0.06 -2.40 -3.45
C ALA A 96 0.37 -2.19 -1.95
N LYS A 97 0.48 -0.93 -1.53
CA LYS A 97 0.74 -0.57 -0.12
C LYS A 97 -0.39 -1.02 0.80
N ILE A 98 -1.64 -0.84 0.40
CA ILE A 98 -2.81 -1.25 1.19
C ILE A 98 -2.84 -2.77 1.35
N ILE A 99 -2.66 -3.52 0.26
CA ILE A 99 -2.64 -5.00 0.32
C ILE A 99 -1.52 -5.49 1.22
N TYR A 100 -0.31 -4.93 1.07
CA TYR A 100 0.84 -5.29 1.91
C TYR A 100 0.57 -4.98 3.39
N SER A 101 0.06 -3.78 3.69
CA SER A 101 -0.25 -3.37 5.07
C SER A 101 -1.25 -4.33 5.71
N ARG A 102 -2.33 -4.69 5.00
CA ARG A 102 -3.34 -5.63 5.50
C ARG A 102 -2.78 -7.03 5.73
N LEU A 103 -1.92 -7.50 4.84
CA LEU A 103 -1.24 -8.79 5.02
C LEU A 103 -0.33 -8.76 6.25
N PHE A 104 0.45 -7.70 6.43
CA PHE A 104 1.33 -7.54 7.56
C PHE A 104 0.56 -7.49 8.88
N ASP A 105 -0.49 -6.67 8.96
CA ASP A 105 -1.35 -6.57 10.15
C ASP A 105 -1.91 -7.95 10.52
N TRP A 106 -2.40 -8.71 9.53
CA TRP A 106 -2.91 -10.06 9.74
C TRP A 106 -1.84 -11.03 10.24
N ILE A 107 -0.60 -10.97 9.71
CA ILE A 107 0.51 -11.82 10.20
C ILE A 107 0.83 -11.48 11.66
N VAL A 108 0.91 -10.19 12.00
CA VAL A 108 1.16 -9.73 13.38
C VAL A 108 0.06 -10.22 14.32
N GLU A 109 -1.20 -10.11 13.92
CA GLU A 109 -2.33 -10.61 14.70
C GLU A 109 -2.23 -12.13 14.93
N LYS A 110 -1.94 -12.91 13.89
CA LYS A 110 -1.76 -14.36 14.00
C LYS A 110 -0.63 -14.75 14.96
N ILE A 111 0.50 -14.04 14.90
CA ILE A 111 1.63 -14.26 15.81
C ILE A 111 1.22 -13.93 17.25
N ASN A 112 0.55 -12.80 17.47
CA ASN A 112 0.09 -12.38 18.80
C ASN A 112 -0.89 -13.40 19.41
N ILE A 113 -1.81 -13.94 18.61
CA ILE A 113 -2.73 -15.01 19.03
C ILE A 113 -1.94 -16.28 19.39
N SER A 114 -0.94 -16.66 18.58
CA SER A 114 -0.17 -17.88 18.79
C SER A 114 0.75 -17.84 20.00
N ILE A 115 1.36 -16.68 20.30
CA ILE A 115 2.20 -16.50 21.50
C ILE A 115 1.31 -16.51 22.75
N GLY A 116 0.11 -15.92 22.64
CA GLY A 116 -0.79 -15.75 23.76
C GLY A 116 -0.30 -14.71 24.75
N GLN A 117 -1.23 -14.17 25.55
CA GLN A 117 -0.93 -13.35 26.71
C GLN A 117 -1.75 -13.89 27.86
N ASP A 118 -1.17 -13.96 29.05
CA ASP A 118 -1.93 -14.26 30.27
C ASP A 118 -2.68 -12.99 30.71
N PRO A 119 -4.02 -12.94 30.60
CA PRO A 119 -4.80 -11.77 30.97
C PRO A 119 -4.75 -11.48 32.48
N ASN A 120 -4.31 -12.43 33.31
CA ASN A 120 -4.20 -12.26 34.76
C ASN A 120 -2.80 -11.80 35.20
N SER A 121 -1.84 -11.66 34.27
CA SER A 121 -0.50 -11.22 34.61
C SER A 121 -0.50 -9.78 35.12
N LYS A 122 0.08 -9.56 36.31
CA LYS A 122 0.24 -8.23 36.92
C LYS A 122 1.49 -7.49 36.44
N SER A 123 2.36 -8.16 35.68
CA SER A 123 3.66 -7.64 35.25
C SER A 123 3.91 -7.95 33.77
N LEU A 124 4.44 -6.97 33.03
CA LEU A 124 4.78 -7.09 31.61
C LEU A 124 6.21 -6.57 31.39
N ILE A 125 7.02 -7.30 30.63
CA ILE A 125 8.33 -6.85 30.16
C ILE A 125 8.20 -6.54 28.66
N GLY A 126 8.38 -5.27 28.29
CA GLY A 126 8.38 -4.82 26.91
C GLY A 126 9.80 -4.61 26.39
N VAL A 127 10.11 -5.16 25.22
CA VAL A 127 11.36 -4.90 24.50
C VAL A 127 11.03 -4.01 23.30
N LEU A 128 11.72 -2.87 23.18
CA LEU A 128 11.51 -1.91 22.09
C LEU A 128 12.63 -2.05 21.07
N ASP A 129 12.30 -2.60 19.90
CA ASP A 129 13.16 -2.61 18.72
C ASP A 129 12.50 -1.75 17.64
N ILE A 130 13.12 -0.62 17.33
CA ILE A 130 12.64 0.34 16.35
C ILE A 130 13.70 0.53 15.27
N TYR A 131 13.26 0.55 14.01
CA TYR A 131 14.14 0.74 12.86
C TYR A 131 14.98 2.03 12.99
N GLY A 132 16.28 1.91 12.71
CA GLY A 132 17.25 3.01 12.76
C GLY A 132 17.10 4.02 11.60
N PHE A 133 17.60 5.24 11.80
CA PHE A 133 17.48 6.34 10.83
C PHE A 133 18.24 6.05 9.52
N GLU A 134 17.50 5.85 8.43
CA GLU A 134 18.04 5.80 7.07
C GLU A 134 18.07 7.21 6.45
N ARG A 135 19.25 7.68 6.06
CA ARG A 135 19.45 9.02 5.49
C ARG A 135 19.25 9.00 3.97
N PHE A 136 17.99 9.05 3.53
CA PHE A 136 17.66 9.17 2.10
C PHE A 136 17.65 10.63 1.64
N LYS A 137 18.10 10.91 0.40
CA LYS A 137 18.07 12.25 -0.21
C LYS A 137 16.65 12.82 -0.36
N CYS A 138 15.62 11.97 -0.47
CA CYS A 138 14.21 12.35 -0.50
C CYS A 138 13.40 11.50 0.49
N ASN A 139 13.25 11.99 1.72
CA ASN A 139 12.31 11.44 2.69
C ASN A 139 11.07 12.34 2.78
N SER A 140 9.97 11.96 2.14
CA SER A 140 8.70 12.72 2.22
C SER A 140 8.07 12.67 3.62
N MET A 141 8.39 11.66 4.44
CA MET A 141 7.87 11.49 5.80
C MET A 141 8.73 12.16 6.88
N SER A 142 10.07 12.15 6.78
CA SER A 142 10.92 12.77 7.80
C SER A 142 10.87 14.30 7.78
N LEU A 143 10.52 14.91 6.65
CA LEU A 143 10.28 16.36 6.54
C LEU A 143 9.08 16.84 7.38
N LYS A 144 8.05 16.01 7.59
CA LYS A 144 6.90 16.37 8.46
C LYS A 144 7.28 16.34 9.94
N TRP A 145 8.20 15.45 10.35
CA TRP A 145 8.68 15.39 11.73
C TRP A 145 9.60 16.57 12.07
N ASN A 146 10.50 16.93 11.14
CA ASN A 146 11.46 18.02 11.35
C ASN A 146 10.82 19.43 11.41
N LYS A 147 9.65 19.63 10.78
CA LYS A 147 8.91 20.90 10.85
C LYS A 147 8.14 21.12 12.16
N LYS A 148 7.88 20.08 12.96
CA LYS A 148 7.21 20.22 14.27
C LYS A 148 8.18 20.51 15.43
N ASN A 149 9.46 20.17 15.29
CA ASN A 149 10.48 20.30 16.35
C ASN A 149 11.50 21.42 16.11
N THR A 150 11.26 22.32 15.15
CA THR A 150 12.13 23.51 14.97
C THR A 150 11.67 24.62 15.91
N PRO A 151 12.47 25.05 16.91
CA PRO A 151 12.12 26.18 17.75
C PRO A 151 12.07 27.43 16.86
N ARG A 152 10.94 28.14 16.85
CA ARG A 152 10.86 29.49 16.25
C ARG A 152 11.86 30.37 17.00
N ARG A 153 13.04 30.63 16.41
CA ARG A 153 13.94 31.69 16.88
C ARG A 153 13.16 32.99 16.85
N LYS A 154 12.79 33.51 18.02
CA LYS A 154 12.35 34.90 18.16
C LYS A 154 13.57 35.77 17.80
N SER A 155 13.46 36.52 16.71
CA SER A 155 14.35 37.63 16.41
C SER A 155 14.24 38.64 17.53
N ILE A 156 15.27 38.73 18.36
CA ILE A 156 15.45 39.85 19.29
C ILE A 156 15.88 41.02 18.41
N GLY A 157 14.98 41.99 18.23
CA GLY A 157 15.35 43.30 17.73
C GLY A 157 16.21 43.98 18.77
N ALA A 158 17.38 44.48 18.34
CA ALA A 158 18.12 45.48 19.07
C ALA A 158 18.22 46.70 18.15
N THR A 159 17.67 47.79 18.69
CA THR A 159 17.79 49.20 18.30
C THR A 159 19.20 49.62 17.92
#